data_AF-A0A816EVF7-F1
#
_entry.id   AF-A0A816EVF7-F1
#
_cell.length_a   1.000
_cell.length_b   1.000
_cell.length_c   1.000
_cell.angle_alpha   90.00
_cell.angle_beta   90.00
_cell.angle_gamma   90.00
#
_symmetry.space_group_name_H-M   'P 1'
#
loop_
_entity.id
_entity.type
_entity.pdbx_description
1 polymer ?
#
loop_
_entity_poly.entity_id
_entity_poly.type
_entity_poly.pdbx_seq_one_letter_code
_entity_poly.pdbx_strand_id
1 'polypeptide(L)'
;SLVELYSLDPTVTYQHGFVFLRQLAVHLRTAIQTKKPENIQGVYNWQFIHALSLWTNVIGVLYNNKEKLIQQLVHPLTELIIGTIRLVPSPRYYPLRFHCIRLLIKLTELTSVFVPVLPFLLEMFDTTDFNKRHKTASLKAQYINFDTSLKLTKLQMDDRAYKDGLMDQFYELVMVYLVQYAHHVTFPELVYPLILKCKKFIKVCKVQNFVKVVRGLLEKVQENVNLIEERRQKTGLNVKDSTQMESWLEQSQQKSTSSPLVVHFQRYKSMRQREVLEDIAQKEKISLSGRASLPDLIRPEHQVSAKQSFASMIDKEISDNEDEEEELFQIKSKRKHDEIDDEQDEEEENESEEEEEEEDADDDDIPRTPPAKKRKAKMSNGNSSKPTTDEFLSIVKKKFDRRKDQVKTLSVDDF
;
A
#
# COMPACT_ATOMS: atom_id res chain seq x y z
N SER A 1 1.03 -26.67 5.65
CA SER A 1 0.82 -25.53 4.73
C SER A 1 0.77 -26.04 3.30
N LEU A 2 0.01 -25.40 2.38
CA LEU A 2 -0.03 -25.81 0.96
C LEU A 2 1.36 -25.78 0.31
N VAL A 3 2.24 -24.88 0.78
CA VAL A 3 3.65 -24.82 0.36
C VAL A 3 4.39 -26.12 0.73
N GLU A 4 4.16 -26.68 1.91
CA GLU A 4 4.80 -27.93 2.34
C GLU A 4 4.32 -29.13 1.53
N LEU A 5 3.05 -29.13 1.11
CA LEU A 5 2.50 -30.17 0.24
C LEU A 5 3.20 -30.16 -1.13
N TYR A 6 3.36 -28.98 -1.72
CA TYR A 6 4.09 -28.81 -2.98
C TYR A 6 5.60 -29.07 -2.86
N SER A 7 6.14 -29.10 -1.65
CA SER A 7 7.53 -29.49 -1.40
C SER A 7 7.78 -31.00 -1.45
N LEU A 8 6.74 -31.84 -1.50
CA LEU A 8 6.90 -33.30 -1.51
C LEU A 8 7.33 -33.86 -2.87
N ASP A 9 6.76 -33.35 -3.97
CA ASP A 9 7.12 -33.75 -5.32
C ASP A 9 7.27 -32.52 -6.24
N PRO A 10 8.50 -32.07 -6.47
CA PRO A 10 8.80 -30.95 -7.36
C PRO A 10 8.38 -31.12 -8.81
N THR A 11 8.36 -32.35 -9.31
CA THR A 11 8.04 -32.63 -10.71
C THR A 11 6.57 -32.37 -10.96
N VAL A 12 5.72 -32.89 -10.05
CA VAL A 12 4.27 -32.63 -10.07
C VAL A 12 3.99 -31.16 -9.79
N THR A 13 4.68 -30.56 -8.82
CA THR A 13 4.55 -29.13 -8.53
C THR A 13 4.88 -28.25 -9.72
N TYR A 14 5.93 -28.57 -10.46
CA TYR A 14 6.29 -27.85 -11.68
C TYR A 14 5.19 -27.95 -12.75
N GLN A 15 4.64 -29.15 -12.97
CA GLN A 15 3.56 -29.35 -13.95
C GLN A 15 2.31 -28.53 -13.58
N HIS A 16 1.89 -28.59 -12.31
CA HIS A 16 0.76 -27.82 -11.81
C HIS A 16 1.04 -26.30 -11.90
N GLY A 17 2.23 -25.86 -11.48
CA GLY A 17 2.62 -24.46 -11.50
C GLY A 17 2.71 -23.89 -12.90
N PHE A 18 3.27 -24.65 -13.84
CA PHE A 18 3.37 -24.22 -15.23
C PHE A 18 1.99 -24.01 -15.86
N VAL A 19 1.08 -24.97 -15.72
CA VAL A 19 -0.29 -24.87 -16.25
C VAL A 19 -1.04 -23.71 -15.60
N PHE A 20 -0.94 -23.59 -14.27
CA PHE A 20 -1.65 -22.56 -13.53
C PHE A 20 -1.13 -21.14 -13.86
N LEU A 21 0.19 -20.93 -13.88
CA LEU A 21 0.78 -19.64 -14.26
C LEU A 21 0.44 -19.28 -15.71
N ARG A 22 0.38 -20.27 -16.60
CA ARG A 22 -0.06 -20.06 -17.99
C ARG A 22 -1.51 -19.59 -18.05
N GLN A 23 -2.41 -20.17 -17.26
CA GLN A 23 -3.82 -19.73 -17.19
C GLN A 23 -3.93 -18.28 -16.70
N LEU A 24 -3.22 -17.94 -15.61
CA LEU A 24 -3.18 -16.55 -15.13
C LEU A 24 -2.64 -15.58 -16.19
N ALA A 25 -1.61 -15.99 -16.93
CA ALA A 25 -1.04 -15.19 -18.02
C ALA A 25 -2.03 -14.98 -19.18
N VAL A 26 -2.85 -15.99 -19.51
CA VAL A 26 -3.93 -15.86 -20.49
C VAL A 26 -4.97 -14.86 -20.02
N HIS A 27 -5.43 -14.93 -18.76
CA HIS A 27 -6.37 -13.96 -18.21
C HIS A 27 -5.83 -12.54 -18.26
N LEU A 28 -4.56 -12.35 -17.86
CA LEU A 28 -3.91 -11.05 -17.93
C LEU A 28 -3.80 -10.54 -19.37
N ARG A 29 -3.36 -11.38 -20.31
CA ARG A 29 -3.25 -11.01 -21.72
C ARG A 29 -4.61 -10.59 -22.30
N THR A 30 -5.67 -11.33 -22.00
CA THR A 30 -7.04 -10.98 -22.43
C THR A 30 -7.46 -9.63 -21.86
N ALA A 31 -7.16 -9.35 -20.59
CA ALA A 31 -7.43 -8.06 -19.97
C ALA A 31 -6.65 -6.91 -20.64
N ILE A 32 -5.37 -7.12 -20.95
CA ILE A 32 -4.52 -6.13 -21.66
C ILE A 32 -5.06 -5.84 -23.06
N GLN A 33 -5.47 -6.87 -23.81
CA GLN A 33 -5.89 -6.74 -25.21
C GLN A 33 -7.28 -6.14 -25.35
N THR A 34 -8.24 -6.61 -24.56
CA THR A 34 -9.65 -6.22 -24.70
C THR A 34 -10.02 -4.98 -23.90
N LYS A 35 -9.29 -4.70 -22.80
CA LYS A 35 -9.54 -3.61 -21.86
C LYS A 35 -10.98 -3.51 -21.33
N LYS A 36 -11.76 -4.60 -21.44
CA LYS A 36 -13.12 -4.66 -20.91
C LYS A 36 -13.09 -4.65 -19.38
N PRO A 37 -14.02 -3.97 -18.70
CA PRO A 37 -14.02 -3.87 -17.25
C PRO A 37 -14.11 -5.24 -16.57
N GLU A 38 -14.88 -6.17 -17.14
CA GLU A 38 -15.02 -7.56 -16.67
C GLU A 38 -13.67 -8.30 -16.66
N ASN A 39 -12.91 -8.18 -17.75
CA ASN A 39 -11.61 -8.84 -17.88
C ASN A 39 -10.57 -8.22 -16.94
N ILE A 40 -10.61 -6.89 -16.75
CA ILE A 40 -9.77 -6.21 -15.77
C ILE A 40 -10.11 -6.67 -14.35
N GLN A 41 -11.40 -6.79 -14.01
CA GLN A 41 -11.83 -7.28 -12.69
C GLN A 41 -11.44 -8.74 -12.46
N GLY A 42 -11.42 -9.57 -13.51
CA GLY A 42 -10.91 -10.95 -13.48
C GLY A 42 -9.44 -11.06 -13.08
N VAL A 43 -8.65 -9.99 -13.25
CA VAL A 43 -7.25 -9.89 -12.79
C VAL A 43 -7.16 -9.10 -11.48
N TYR A 44 -7.91 -8.02 -11.34
CA TYR A 44 -7.86 -7.10 -10.19
C TYR A 44 -8.80 -7.52 -9.07
N ASN A 45 -8.57 -8.72 -8.55
CA ASN A 45 -9.29 -9.29 -7.41
C ASN A 45 -8.32 -10.00 -6.45
N TRP A 46 -8.81 -10.26 -5.23
CA TRP A 46 -8.02 -10.92 -4.19
C TRP A 46 -7.61 -12.34 -4.56
N GLN A 47 -8.45 -13.09 -5.29
CA GLN A 47 -8.11 -14.46 -5.69
C GLN A 47 -6.86 -14.49 -6.57
N PHE A 48 -6.78 -13.58 -7.55
CA PHE A 48 -5.62 -13.45 -8.43
C PHE A 48 -4.37 -13.04 -7.65
N ILE A 49 -4.47 -12.03 -6.77
CA ILE A 49 -3.32 -11.59 -5.93
C ILE A 49 -2.86 -12.68 -4.97
N HIS A 50 -3.79 -13.41 -4.34
CA HIS A 50 -3.46 -14.53 -3.46
C HIS A 50 -2.86 -15.71 -4.24
N ALA A 51 -3.30 -15.94 -5.46
CA ALA A 51 -2.71 -16.94 -6.33
C ALA A 51 -1.26 -16.59 -6.68
N LEU A 52 -0.97 -15.33 -7.03
CA LEU A 52 0.41 -14.85 -7.21
C LEU A 52 1.23 -15.00 -5.92
N SER A 53 0.65 -14.68 -4.78
CA SER A 53 1.30 -14.82 -3.47
C SER A 53 1.64 -16.28 -3.14
N LEU A 54 0.71 -17.20 -3.39
CA LEU A 54 0.94 -18.63 -3.21
C LEU A 54 2.12 -19.11 -4.05
N TRP A 55 2.11 -18.82 -5.36
CA TRP A 55 3.18 -19.25 -6.27
C TRP A 55 4.52 -18.59 -5.96
N THR A 56 4.52 -17.33 -5.49
CA THR A 56 5.73 -16.66 -4.98
C THR A 56 6.35 -17.45 -3.82
N ASN A 57 5.52 -17.90 -2.87
CA ASN A 57 6.00 -18.66 -1.72
C ASN A 57 6.43 -20.09 -2.11
N VAL A 58 5.63 -20.79 -2.92
CA VAL A 58 5.96 -22.16 -3.39
C VAL A 58 7.28 -22.16 -4.16
N ILE A 59 7.41 -21.29 -5.17
CA ILE A 59 8.62 -21.19 -5.99
C ILE A 59 9.79 -20.75 -5.13
N GLY A 60 9.61 -19.76 -4.25
CA GLY A 60 10.69 -19.27 -3.40
C GLY A 60 11.23 -20.32 -2.42
N VAL A 61 10.38 -21.17 -1.84
CA VAL A 61 10.84 -22.28 -0.97
C VAL A 61 11.56 -23.35 -1.78
N LEU A 62 10.98 -23.79 -2.89
CA LEU A 62 11.54 -24.84 -3.73
C LEU A 62 12.82 -24.41 -4.49
N TYR A 63 12.97 -23.12 -4.77
CA TYR A 63 14.18 -22.57 -5.38
C TYR A 63 15.44 -22.88 -4.55
N ASN A 64 15.31 -22.82 -3.22
CA ASN A 64 16.41 -23.10 -2.29
C ASN A 64 16.84 -24.57 -2.29
N ASN A 65 15.95 -25.48 -2.72
CA ASN A 65 16.28 -26.90 -2.91
C ASN A 65 17.05 -27.17 -4.22
N LYS A 66 17.36 -26.11 -5.00
CA LYS A 66 18.15 -26.14 -6.25
C LYS A 66 17.52 -26.98 -7.37
N GLU A 67 16.20 -27.05 -7.41
CA GLU A 67 15.46 -27.75 -8.45
C GLU A 67 15.37 -26.94 -9.74
N LYS A 68 16.15 -27.33 -10.75
CA LYS A 68 16.28 -26.60 -12.02
C LYS A 68 14.95 -26.33 -12.74
N LEU A 69 13.96 -27.20 -12.58
CA LEU A 69 12.64 -27.03 -13.20
C LEU A 69 11.88 -25.85 -12.59
N ILE A 70 11.84 -25.77 -11.26
CA ILE A 70 11.14 -24.69 -10.55
C ILE A 70 11.79 -23.33 -10.79
N GLN A 71 13.12 -23.29 -10.94
CA GLN A 71 13.84 -22.05 -11.27
C GLN A 71 13.36 -21.42 -12.59
N GLN A 72 12.90 -22.22 -13.55
CA GLN A 72 12.37 -21.71 -14.83
C GLN A 72 11.03 -20.95 -14.65
N LEU A 73 10.32 -21.16 -13.55
CA LEU A 73 9.04 -20.50 -13.27
C LEU A 73 9.20 -19.10 -12.65
N VAL A 74 10.40 -18.75 -12.16
CA VAL A 74 10.67 -17.44 -11.55
C VAL A 74 10.43 -16.30 -12.55
N HIS A 75 10.95 -16.43 -13.77
CA HIS A 75 10.80 -15.40 -14.79
C HIS A 75 9.34 -15.24 -15.25
N PRO A 76 8.61 -16.31 -15.64
CA PRO A 76 7.18 -16.23 -15.94
C PRO A 76 6.34 -15.60 -14.81
N LEU A 77 6.61 -15.95 -13.55
CA LEU A 77 5.92 -15.35 -12.41
C LEU A 77 6.24 -13.85 -12.27
N THR A 78 7.52 -13.47 -12.43
CA THR A 78 7.95 -12.07 -12.36
C THR A 78 7.27 -11.23 -13.43
N GLU A 79 7.25 -11.71 -14.68
CA GLU A 79 6.57 -11.03 -15.80
C GLU A 79 5.06 -10.92 -15.57
N LEU A 80 4.43 -11.95 -15.00
CA LEU A 80 3.01 -11.92 -14.66
C LEU A 80 2.69 -10.85 -13.61
N ILE A 81 3.51 -10.74 -12.56
CA ILE A 81 3.34 -9.72 -11.53
C ILE A 81 3.59 -8.32 -12.12
N ILE A 82 4.64 -8.13 -12.93
CA ILE A 82 4.93 -6.85 -13.61
C ILE A 82 3.79 -6.46 -14.56
N GLY A 83 3.27 -7.40 -15.33
CA GLY A 83 2.14 -7.16 -16.22
C GLY A 83 0.87 -6.79 -15.45
N THR A 84 0.66 -7.36 -14.26
CA THR A 84 -0.45 -7.00 -13.36
C THR A 84 -0.32 -5.54 -12.87
N ILE A 85 0.90 -5.11 -12.51
CA ILE A 85 1.19 -3.71 -12.13
C ILE A 85 0.87 -2.75 -13.27
N ARG A 86 1.23 -3.12 -14.50
CA ARG A 86 1.10 -2.29 -15.72
C ARG A 86 -0.28 -2.33 -16.37
N LEU A 87 -1.19 -3.21 -15.94
CA LEU A 87 -2.50 -3.40 -16.60
C LEU A 87 -3.33 -2.10 -16.65
N VAL A 88 -3.42 -1.36 -15.54
CA VAL A 88 -4.12 -0.06 -15.50
C VAL A 88 -3.20 1.03 -14.93
N PRO A 89 -2.81 2.05 -15.73
CA PRO A 89 -1.96 3.16 -15.31
C PRO A 89 -2.71 4.20 -14.44
N SER A 90 -3.49 3.78 -13.43
CA SER A 90 -4.30 4.69 -12.59
C SER A 90 -3.85 4.73 -11.12
N PRO A 91 -3.79 5.93 -10.49
CA PRO A 91 -3.55 6.09 -9.05
C PRO A 91 -4.53 5.31 -8.15
N ARG A 92 -5.73 5.03 -8.67
CA ARG A 92 -6.78 4.28 -7.99
C ARG A 92 -6.33 2.89 -7.52
N TYR A 93 -5.38 2.29 -8.23
CA TYR A 93 -4.90 0.93 -8.01
C TYR A 93 -3.53 0.88 -7.32
N TYR A 94 -3.06 1.97 -6.71
CA TYR A 94 -1.82 1.92 -5.90
C TYR A 94 -1.80 0.83 -4.83
N PRO A 95 -2.89 0.58 -4.06
CA PRO A 95 -2.87 -0.51 -3.10
C PRO A 95 -2.53 -1.87 -3.76
N LEU A 96 -3.17 -2.20 -4.88
CA LEU A 96 -2.88 -3.41 -5.64
C LEU A 96 -1.44 -3.44 -6.16
N ARG A 97 -0.92 -2.31 -6.67
CA ARG A 97 0.48 -2.21 -7.11
C ARG A 97 1.45 -2.46 -5.96
N PHE A 98 1.19 -1.93 -4.77
CA PHE A 98 2.01 -2.17 -3.59
C PHE A 98 2.00 -3.63 -3.18
N HIS A 99 0.85 -4.33 -3.23
CA HIS A 99 0.80 -5.78 -3.02
C HIS A 99 1.69 -6.52 -4.02
N CYS A 100 1.59 -6.19 -5.31
CA CYS A 100 2.43 -6.79 -6.34
C CYS A 100 3.93 -6.51 -6.12
N ILE A 101 4.28 -5.28 -5.73
CA ILE A 101 5.65 -4.89 -5.40
C ILE A 101 6.17 -5.67 -4.19
N ARG A 102 5.36 -5.85 -3.13
CA ARG A 102 5.70 -6.69 -1.97
C ARG A 102 5.99 -8.13 -2.40
N LEU A 103 5.21 -8.68 -3.34
CA LEU A 103 5.47 -10.01 -3.92
C LEU A 103 6.80 -10.06 -4.69
N LEU A 104 7.12 -9.07 -5.52
CA LEU A 104 8.41 -9.02 -6.23
C LEU A 104 9.60 -8.92 -5.27
N ILE A 105 9.49 -8.07 -4.25
CA ILE A 105 10.49 -7.92 -3.19
C ILE A 105 10.66 -9.26 -2.44
N LYS A 106 9.57 -9.97 -2.16
CA LYS A 106 9.61 -11.26 -1.49
C LYS A 106 10.22 -12.36 -2.36
N LEU A 107 9.90 -12.37 -3.65
CA LEU A 107 10.48 -13.31 -4.61
C LEU A 107 12.00 -13.12 -4.72
N THR A 108 12.44 -11.85 -4.77
CA THR A 108 13.86 -11.48 -4.76
C THR A 108 14.55 -12.00 -3.51
N GLU A 109 13.95 -11.79 -2.33
CA GLU A 109 14.50 -12.26 -1.05
C GLU A 109 14.67 -13.79 -1.03
N LEU A 110 13.71 -14.55 -1.57
CA LEU A 110 13.72 -16.01 -1.52
C LEU A 110 14.62 -16.65 -2.59
N THR A 111 14.76 -16.03 -3.76
CA THR A 111 15.45 -16.62 -4.92
C THR A 111 16.84 -16.02 -5.17
N SER A 112 17.15 -14.87 -4.55
CA SER A 112 18.32 -14.04 -4.86
C SER A 112 18.41 -13.61 -6.34
N VAL A 113 17.32 -13.72 -7.10
CA VAL A 113 17.23 -13.23 -8.48
C VAL A 113 16.87 -11.76 -8.46
N PHE A 114 17.68 -10.95 -9.15
CA PHE A 114 17.48 -9.51 -9.22
C PHE A 114 16.20 -9.14 -10.01
N VAL A 115 15.33 -8.34 -9.39
CA VAL A 115 14.15 -7.75 -10.04
C VAL A 115 14.17 -6.23 -9.84
N PRO A 116 14.12 -5.41 -10.90
CA PRO A 116 14.17 -3.95 -10.78
C PRO A 116 12.82 -3.40 -10.28
N VAL A 117 12.66 -3.27 -8.96
CA VAL A 117 11.42 -2.78 -8.33
C VAL A 117 11.32 -1.25 -8.27
N LEU A 118 12.46 -0.56 -8.13
CA LEU A 118 12.52 0.90 -7.94
C LEU A 118 11.77 1.71 -9.01
N PRO A 119 11.81 1.37 -10.32
CA PRO A 119 11.08 2.14 -11.34
C PRO A 119 9.58 2.23 -11.07
N PHE A 120 8.95 1.15 -10.61
CA PHE A 120 7.50 1.13 -10.31
C PHE A 120 7.15 2.00 -9.10
N LEU A 121 8.05 2.08 -8.11
CA LEU A 121 7.88 2.96 -6.96
C LEU A 121 8.12 4.43 -7.33
N LEU A 122 9.08 4.71 -8.20
CA LEU A 122 9.43 6.08 -8.62
C LEU A 122 8.38 6.70 -9.54
N GLU A 123 7.62 5.90 -10.29
CA GLU A 123 6.52 6.35 -11.17
C GLU A 123 5.48 7.18 -10.40
N MET A 124 5.29 6.92 -9.11
CA MET A 124 4.31 7.66 -8.29
C MET A 124 4.62 9.14 -8.15
N PHE A 125 5.89 9.53 -8.24
CA PHE A 125 6.31 10.94 -8.16
C PHE A 125 5.94 11.72 -9.42
N ASP A 126 5.81 11.03 -10.55
CA ASP A 126 5.43 11.65 -11.82
C ASP A 126 3.89 11.66 -11.99
N THR A 127 3.20 10.63 -11.51
CA THR A 127 1.75 10.44 -11.72
C THR A 127 0.85 11.03 -10.61
N THR A 128 1.41 11.33 -9.43
CA THR A 128 0.64 11.89 -8.30
C THR A 128 1.07 13.32 -7.99
N ASP A 129 0.13 14.26 -8.01
CA ASP A 129 0.42 15.64 -7.60
C ASP A 129 0.41 15.78 -6.07
N PHE A 130 1.60 15.74 -5.47
CA PHE A 130 1.79 15.93 -4.03
C PHE A 130 1.59 17.39 -3.56
N ASN A 131 1.53 18.36 -4.47
CA ASN A 131 1.32 19.78 -4.14
C ASN A 131 -0.16 20.17 -4.08
N LYS A 132 -1.06 19.42 -4.74
CA LYS A 132 -2.50 19.66 -4.71
C LYS A 132 -3.05 19.63 -3.28
N ARG A 133 -3.77 20.67 -2.86
CA ARG A 133 -4.44 20.71 -1.55
C ARG A 133 -5.67 19.80 -1.53
N HIS A 134 -5.93 19.21 -0.36
CA HIS A 134 -7.08 18.32 -0.13
C HIS A 134 -8.36 19.11 0.16
N LYS A 135 -9.51 18.56 -0.23
CA LYS A 135 -10.83 19.01 0.26
C LYS A 135 -11.03 18.46 1.67
N THR A 136 -11.75 19.18 2.52
CA THR A 136 -11.94 18.87 3.95
C THR A 136 -12.37 17.41 4.17
N ALA A 137 -11.66 16.70 5.04
CA ALA A 137 -11.82 15.26 5.28
C ALA A 137 -13.22 14.92 5.81
N SER A 138 -13.85 13.92 5.20
CA SER A 138 -15.02 13.23 5.74
C SER A 138 -14.55 12.05 6.61
N LEU A 139 -15.22 11.77 7.73
CA LEU A 139 -14.88 10.68 8.66
C LEU A 139 -14.72 9.30 7.96
N LYS A 140 -15.42 9.09 6.84
CA LYS A 140 -15.38 7.85 6.04
C LYS A 140 -14.14 7.75 5.13
N ALA A 141 -13.48 8.86 4.82
CA ALA A 141 -12.29 8.95 3.98
C ALA A 141 -10.97 8.89 4.80
N GLN A 142 -11.06 9.04 6.13
CA GLN A 142 -9.92 9.06 7.05
C GLN A 142 -9.21 7.72 7.21
N TYR A 143 -9.89 6.58 6.96
CA TYR A 143 -9.30 5.25 7.10
C TYR A 143 -8.99 4.63 5.74
N ILE A 144 -7.78 4.87 5.25
CA ILE A 144 -7.23 4.20 4.07
C ILE A 144 -6.22 3.16 4.56
N ASN A 145 -6.59 1.89 4.42
CA ASN A 145 -5.67 0.79 4.67
C ASN A 145 -5.20 0.20 3.34
N PHE A 146 -3.95 0.47 2.98
CA PHE A 146 -3.33 -0.05 1.76
C PHE A 146 -3.10 -1.56 1.82
N ASP A 147 -3.01 -2.15 3.02
CA ASP A 147 -2.78 -3.58 3.19
C ASP A 147 -4.05 -4.42 2.93
N THR A 148 -5.23 -3.84 3.14
CA THR A 148 -6.52 -4.55 3.02
C THR A 148 -7.37 -4.06 1.86
N SER A 149 -6.84 -3.21 0.99
CA SER A 149 -7.55 -2.65 -0.16
C SER A 149 -6.82 -3.00 -1.45
N LEU A 150 -7.56 -3.22 -2.53
CA LEU A 150 -7.01 -3.34 -3.89
C LEU A 150 -7.28 -2.09 -4.74
N LYS A 151 -8.35 -1.36 -4.41
CA LYS A 151 -8.88 -0.25 -5.20
C LYS A 151 -9.38 0.84 -4.27
N LEU A 152 -9.03 2.08 -4.57
CA LEU A 152 -9.49 3.25 -3.82
C LEU A 152 -10.73 3.87 -4.49
N THR A 153 -11.50 4.65 -3.73
CA THR A 153 -12.60 5.48 -4.25
C THR A 153 -12.11 6.91 -4.55
N LYS A 154 -12.82 7.67 -5.38
CA LYS A 154 -12.49 9.08 -5.68
C LYS A 154 -12.39 9.90 -4.39
N LEU A 155 -13.35 9.71 -3.47
CA LEU A 155 -13.38 10.37 -2.16
C LEU A 155 -12.15 10.07 -1.30
N GLN A 156 -11.66 8.81 -1.30
CA GLN A 156 -10.45 8.45 -0.57
C GLN A 156 -9.20 9.09 -1.19
N MET A 157 -9.11 9.18 -2.52
CA MET A 157 -7.95 9.80 -3.19
C MET A 157 -7.86 11.31 -2.95
N ASP A 158 -8.99 11.98 -2.73
CA ASP A 158 -9.03 13.40 -2.40
C ASP A 158 -8.67 13.71 -0.93
N ASP A 159 -8.69 12.68 -0.06
CA ASP A 159 -8.38 12.84 1.36
C ASP A 159 -6.88 13.06 1.60
N ARG A 160 -6.56 13.76 2.69
CA ARG A 160 -5.18 13.98 3.11
C ARG A 160 -4.47 12.67 3.46
N ALA A 161 -5.17 11.75 4.11
CA ALA A 161 -4.64 10.46 4.53
C ALA A 161 -4.11 9.62 3.34
N TYR A 162 -4.61 9.87 2.13
CA TYR A 162 -4.15 9.16 0.93
C TYR A 162 -2.69 9.47 0.61
N LYS A 163 -2.30 10.75 0.54
CA LYS A 163 -0.92 11.13 0.20
C LYS A 163 0.06 10.81 1.31
N ASP A 164 -0.37 11.01 2.56
CA ASP A 164 0.41 10.62 3.74
C ASP A 164 0.67 9.09 3.71
N GLY A 165 -0.37 8.28 3.52
CA GLY A 165 -0.22 6.82 3.43
C GLY A 165 0.53 6.33 2.19
N LEU A 166 0.40 6.99 1.02
CA LEU A 166 1.21 6.70 -0.16
C LEU A 166 2.70 6.89 0.12
N MET A 167 3.06 8.00 0.77
CA MET A 167 4.46 8.29 1.12
C MET A 167 5.03 7.30 2.13
N ASP A 168 4.21 6.88 3.10
CA ASP A 168 4.59 5.83 4.06
C ASP A 168 4.85 4.49 3.35
N GLN A 169 3.94 4.07 2.47
CA GLN A 169 4.11 2.84 1.67
C GLN A 169 5.33 2.91 0.76
N PHE A 170 5.56 4.05 0.09
CA PHE A 170 6.76 4.27 -0.72
C PHE A 170 8.03 4.10 0.12
N TYR A 171 8.10 4.79 1.27
CA TYR A 171 9.26 4.75 2.13
C TYR A 171 9.52 3.33 2.64
N GLU A 172 8.48 2.62 3.10
CA GLU A 172 8.60 1.24 3.56
C GLU A 172 9.12 0.32 2.45
N LEU A 173 8.49 0.33 1.27
CA LEU A 173 8.84 -0.57 0.17
C LEU A 173 10.23 -0.31 -0.38
N VAL A 174 10.63 0.96 -0.52
CA VAL A 174 12.00 1.32 -0.91
C VAL A 174 13.00 0.80 0.13
N MET A 175 12.73 1.00 1.42
CA MET A 175 13.63 0.52 2.48
C MET A 175 13.76 -1.00 2.49
N VAL A 176 12.64 -1.73 2.43
CA VAL A 176 12.64 -3.20 2.41
C VAL A 176 13.44 -3.72 1.20
N TYR A 177 13.26 -3.10 0.03
CA TYR A 177 14.00 -3.49 -1.18
C TYR A 177 15.49 -3.17 -1.07
N LEU A 178 15.87 -1.96 -0.67
CA LEU A 178 17.28 -1.53 -0.64
C LEU A 178 18.11 -2.27 0.42
N VAL A 179 17.51 -2.64 1.54
CA VAL A 179 18.20 -3.42 2.59
C VAL A 179 18.71 -4.76 2.07
N GLN A 180 17.99 -5.40 1.14
CA GLN A 180 18.43 -6.65 0.51
C GLN A 180 19.75 -6.48 -0.26
N TYR A 181 19.96 -5.30 -0.85
CA TYR A 181 21.16 -5.00 -1.64
C TYR A 181 22.19 -4.17 -0.89
N ALA A 182 21.96 -3.81 0.38
CA ALA A 182 22.79 -2.86 1.12
C ALA A 182 24.27 -3.27 1.22
N HIS A 183 24.54 -4.57 1.16
CA HIS A 183 25.87 -5.16 1.23
C HIS A 183 26.48 -5.45 -0.14
N HIS A 184 25.69 -5.36 -1.21
CA HIS A 184 26.09 -5.75 -2.56
C HIS A 184 27.08 -4.75 -3.14
N VAL A 185 28.02 -5.23 -3.97
CA VAL A 185 29.04 -4.36 -4.55
C VAL A 185 28.35 -3.27 -5.35
N THR A 186 27.40 -3.62 -6.23
CA THR A 186 26.68 -2.72 -7.17
C THR A 186 25.64 -1.78 -6.54
N PHE A 187 25.60 -1.65 -5.22
CA PHE A 187 24.61 -0.82 -4.55
C PHE A 187 24.63 0.66 -5.01
N PRO A 188 25.78 1.35 -5.15
CA PRO A 188 25.85 2.71 -5.71
C PRO A 188 25.16 2.88 -7.06
N GLU A 189 25.34 1.95 -7.99
CA GLU A 189 24.73 2.01 -9.32
C GLU A 189 23.24 1.68 -9.27
N LEU A 190 22.84 0.74 -8.42
CA LEU A 190 21.44 0.36 -8.23
C LEU A 190 20.59 1.56 -7.74
N VAL A 191 21.10 2.33 -6.77
CA VAL A 191 20.35 3.44 -6.17
C VAL A 191 20.47 4.76 -6.93
N TYR A 192 21.32 4.83 -7.94
CA TYR A 192 21.56 6.07 -8.69
C TYR A 192 20.28 6.67 -9.31
N PRO A 193 19.40 5.89 -9.99
CA PRO A 193 18.14 6.43 -10.52
C PRO A 193 17.21 6.95 -9.41
N LEU A 194 17.18 6.26 -8.25
CA LEU A 194 16.42 6.67 -7.07
C LEU A 194 16.93 8.02 -6.53
N ILE A 195 18.24 8.19 -6.40
CA ILE A 195 18.86 9.44 -5.94
C ILE A 195 18.46 10.61 -6.85
N LEU A 196 18.54 10.44 -8.17
CA LEU A 196 18.20 11.49 -9.13
C LEU A 196 16.71 11.89 -9.03
N LYS A 197 15.80 10.91 -9.04
CA LYS A 197 14.36 11.16 -8.96
C LYS A 197 13.96 11.78 -7.62
N CYS A 198 14.50 11.29 -6.49
CA CYS A 198 14.27 11.88 -5.18
C CYS A 198 14.78 13.33 -5.08
N LYS A 199 15.97 13.63 -5.63
CA LYS A 199 16.50 15.01 -5.68
C LYS A 199 15.61 15.93 -6.52
N LYS A 200 15.09 15.44 -7.66
CA LYS A 200 14.13 16.19 -8.48
C LYS A 200 12.84 16.45 -7.70
N PHE A 201 12.28 15.43 -7.05
CA PHE A 201 11.08 15.54 -6.23
C PHE A 201 11.23 16.58 -5.11
N ILE A 202 12.35 16.57 -4.37
CA ILE A 202 12.64 17.54 -3.29
C ILE A 202 12.63 18.99 -3.79
N LYS A 203 13.07 19.23 -5.03
CA LYS A 203 13.08 20.58 -5.62
C LYS A 203 11.67 21.04 -6.06
N VAL A 204 10.83 20.12 -6.52
CA VAL A 204 9.51 20.42 -7.09
C VAL A 204 8.41 20.44 -6.03
N CYS A 205 8.51 19.60 -4.99
CA CYS A 205 7.51 19.48 -3.95
C CYS A 205 7.60 20.65 -2.95
N LYS A 206 6.48 21.35 -2.74
CA LYS A 206 6.33 22.48 -1.82
C LYS A 206 5.96 22.03 -0.40
N VAL A 207 5.47 20.80 -0.23
CA VAL A 207 4.99 20.27 1.05
C VAL A 207 6.14 19.74 1.90
N GLN A 208 6.46 20.46 2.97
CA GLN A 208 7.64 20.15 3.81
C GLN A 208 7.61 18.78 4.47
N ASN A 209 6.43 18.22 4.77
CA ASN A 209 6.32 16.91 5.40
C ASN A 209 6.87 15.81 4.50
N PHE A 210 6.46 15.78 3.23
CA PHE A 210 6.94 14.81 2.25
C PHE A 210 8.41 15.02 1.89
N VAL A 211 8.82 16.29 1.73
CA VAL A 211 10.22 16.63 1.46
C VAL A 211 11.15 16.13 2.58
N LYS A 212 10.75 16.26 3.85
CA LYS A 212 11.53 15.76 4.99
C LYS A 212 11.68 14.23 4.95
N VAL A 213 10.61 13.50 4.65
CA VAL A 213 10.64 12.03 4.54
C VAL A 213 11.60 11.59 3.42
N VAL A 214 11.46 12.14 2.21
CA VAL A 214 12.31 11.79 1.07
C VAL A 214 13.76 12.20 1.29
N ARG A 215 14.01 13.34 1.93
CA ARG A 215 15.36 13.78 2.28
C ARG A 215 16.02 12.85 3.30
N GLY A 216 15.29 12.47 4.36
CA GLY A 216 15.79 11.51 5.35
C GLY A 216 16.11 10.14 4.76
N LEU A 217 15.27 9.65 3.83
CA LEU A 217 15.58 8.45 3.04
C LEU A 217 16.88 8.63 2.24
N LEU A 218 17.01 9.75 1.53
CA LEU A 218 18.17 10.03 0.68
C LEU A 218 19.49 10.10 1.46
N GLU A 219 19.47 10.73 2.64
CA GLU A 219 20.63 10.79 3.54
C GLU A 219 21.10 9.39 3.92
N LYS A 220 20.18 8.50 4.32
CA LYS A 220 20.51 7.11 4.69
C LYS A 220 20.99 6.27 3.53
N VAL A 221 20.42 6.47 2.34
CA VAL A 221 20.90 5.82 1.12
C VAL A 221 22.32 6.28 0.79
N GLN A 222 22.60 7.59 0.87
CA GLN A 222 23.91 8.14 0.59
C GLN A 222 24.98 7.70 1.60
N GLU A 223 24.64 7.60 2.88
CA GLU A 223 25.53 7.03 3.90
C GLU A 223 25.97 5.60 3.52
N ASN A 224 25.04 4.77 3.03
CA ASN A 224 25.37 3.43 2.60
C ASN A 224 26.17 3.41 1.28
N VAL A 225 25.87 4.30 0.33
CA VAL A 225 26.67 4.47 -0.89
C VAL A 225 28.13 4.76 -0.54
N ASN A 226 28.38 5.76 0.32
CA ASN A 226 29.72 6.16 0.71
C ASN A 226 30.46 5.00 1.41
N LEU A 227 29.78 4.27 2.29
CA LEU A 227 30.35 3.09 2.96
C LEU A 227 30.77 2.00 1.97
N ILE A 228 29.96 1.74 0.94
CA ILE A 228 30.29 0.74 -0.08
C ILE A 228 31.43 1.24 -0.99
N GLU A 229 31.43 2.51 -1.38
CA GLU A 229 32.51 3.12 -2.16
C GLU A 229 33.86 3.07 -1.43
N GLU A 230 33.89 3.40 -0.13
CA GLU A 230 35.09 3.26 0.70
C GLU A 230 35.59 1.82 0.76
N ARG A 231 34.67 0.84 0.86
CA ARG A 231 35.03 -0.59 0.85
C ARG A 231 35.60 -1.01 -0.51
N ARG A 232 35.02 -0.54 -1.61
CA ARG A 232 35.52 -0.82 -2.98
C ARG A 232 36.92 -0.27 -3.18
N GLN A 233 37.18 0.97 -2.74
CA GLN A 233 38.50 1.61 -2.85
C GLN A 233 39.57 0.83 -2.08
N LYS A 234 39.25 0.33 -0.88
CA LYS A 234 40.20 -0.43 -0.04
C LYS A 234 40.58 -1.81 -0.59
N THR A 235 39.71 -2.42 -1.40
CA THR A 235 39.87 -3.81 -1.85
C THR A 235 40.44 -3.96 -3.26
N GLY A 236 40.56 -2.86 -4.03
CA GLY A 236 41.16 -2.90 -5.38
C GLY A 236 40.49 -3.94 -6.27
N LEU A 237 39.15 -4.00 -6.25
CA LEU A 237 38.37 -5.05 -6.89
C LEU A 237 38.58 -5.10 -8.41
N ASN A 238 38.93 -6.28 -8.92
CA ASN A 238 38.88 -6.56 -10.34
C ASN A 238 37.53 -7.19 -10.69
N VAL A 239 36.68 -6.44 -11.39
CA VAL A 239 35.32 -6.87 -11.79
C VAL A 239 35.32 -8.14 -12.66
N LYS A 240 36.46 -8.53 -13.23
CA LYS A 240 36.59 -9.75 -14.05
C LYS A 240 36.80 -11.03 -13.24
N ASP A 241 37.15 -10.94 -11.96
CA ASP A 241 37.38 -12.11 -11.11
C ASP A 241 36.14 -12.43 -10.25
N SER A 242 35.40 -13.47 -10.66
CA SER A 242 34.18 -13.93 -9.95
C SER A 242 34.48 -14.38 -8.52
N THR A 243 35.66 -14.97 -8.28
CA THR A 243 36.04 -15.50 -6.96
C THR A 243 36.30 -14.37 -5.98
N GLN A 244 36.97 -13.31 -6.44
CA GLN A 244 37.22 -12.11 -5.65
C GLN A 244 35.91 -11.39 -5.31
N MET A 245 34.96 -11.36 -6.24
CA MET A 245 33.64 -10.78 -6.02
C MET A 245 32.81 -11.57 -4.99
N GLU A 246 32.79 -12.89 -5.09
CA GLU A 246 32.08 -13.76 -4.15
C GLU A 246 32.65 -13.63 -2.73
N SER A 247 33.98 -13.68 -2.58
CA SER A 247 34.62 -13.48 -1.27
C SER A 247 34.34 -12.08 -0.69
N TRP A 248 34.30 -11.05 -1.53
CA TRP A 248 33.94 -9.70 -1.09
C TRP A 248 32.48 -9.64 -0.62
N LEU A 249 31.55 -10.26 -1.36
CA LEU A 249 30.14 -10.30 -1.00
C LEU A 249 29.93 -10.99 0.35
N GLU A 250 30.56 -12.14 0.58
CA GLU A 250 30.49 -12.86 1.87
C GLU A 250 31.01 -12.01 3.03
N GLN A 251 32.19 -11.39 2.87
CA GLN A 251 32.78 -10.52 3.89
C GLN A 251 31.92 -9.27 4.15
N SER A 252 31.33 -8.70 3.10
CA SER A 252 30.45 -7.53 3.18
C SER A 252 29.12 -7.89 3.84
N GLN A 253 28.58 -9.08 3.55
CA GLN A 253 27.35 -9.61 4.14
C GLN A 253 27.53 -9.88 5.63
N GLN A 254 28.67 -10.42 6.05
CA GLN A 254 28.94 -10.67 7.47
C GLN A 254 29.08 -9.36 8.28
N LYS A 255 29.48 -8.28 7.62
CA LYS A 255 29.53 -6.91 8.17
C LYS A 255 28.28 -6.08 7.82
N SER A 256 27.25 -6.69 7.24
CA SER A 256 26.06 -5.97 6.78
C SER A 256 25.10 -5.64 7.91
N THR A 257 25.12 -6.41 9.00
CA THR A 257 24.34 -6.16 10.23
C THR A 257 24.65 -4.78 10.83
N SER A 258 25.84 -4.22 10.59
CA SER A 258 26.23 -2.87 11.02
C SER A 258 26.10 -1.81 9.92
N SER A 259 25.55 -2.12 8.75
CA SER A 259 25.28 -1.11 7.72
C SER A 259 24.29 -0.07 8.27
N PRO A 260 24.56 1.24 8.08
CA PRO A 260 23.67 2.31 8.51
C PRO A 260 22.22 2.13 8.01
N LEU A 261 22.06 1.60 6.80
CA LEU A 261 20.76 1.38 6.19
C LEU A 261 20.00 0.23 6.88
N VAL A 262 20.70 -0.87 7.18
CA VAL A 262 20.13 -2.05 7.85
C VAL A 262 19.73 -1.71 9.30
N VAL A 263 20.61 -1.04 10.04
CA VAL A 263 20.34 -0.61 11.43
C VAL A 263 19.16 0.34 11.48
N HIS A 264 19.11 1.31 10.55
CA HIS A 264 18.00 2.25 10.47
C HIS A 264 16.68 1.55 10.12
N PHE A 265 16.70 0.59 9.19
CA PHE A 265 15.53 -0.21 8.85
C PHE A 265 15.03 -1.07 10.02
N GLN A 266 15.94 -1.70 10.78
CA GLN A 266 15.57 -2.46 11.98
C GLN A 266 14.88 -1.56 13.01
N ARG A 267 15.44 -0.37 13.27
CA ARG A 267 14.81 0.62 14.16
C ARG A 267 13.44 1.05 13.65
N TYR A 268 13.32 1.34 12.36
CA TYR A 268 12.07 1.70 11.72
C TYR A 268 11.03 0.59 11.87
N LYS A 269 11.41 -0.66 11.61
CA LYS A 269 10.53 -1.84 11.74
C LYS A 269 10.02 -2.02 13.16
N SER A 270 10.89 -1.90 14.17
CA SER A 270 10.48 -2.00 15.58
C SER A 270 9.53 -0.86 16.00
N MET A 271 9.80 0.36 15.55
CA MET A 271 8.90 1.50 15.79
C MET A 271 7.53 1.28 15.14
N ARG A 272 7.51 0.81 13.90
CA ARG A 272 6.28 0.55 13.16
C ARG A 272 5.46 -0.58 13.77
N GLN A 273 6.11 -1.65 14.21
CA GLN A 273 5.44 -2.74 14.94
C GLN A 273 4.79 -2.25 16.23
N ARG A 274 5.47 -1.37 16.98
CA ARG A 274 4.91 -0.75 18.19
C ARG A 274 3.69 0.11 17.88
N GLU A 275 3.75 0.95 16.84
CA GLU A 275 2.60 1.76 16.39
C GLU A 275 1.39 0.88 16.03
N VAL A 276 1.61 -0.19 15.26
CA VAL A 276 0.52 -1.12 14.88
C VAL A 276 -0.09 -1.78 16.10
N LEU A 277 0.72 -2.20 17.08
CA LEU A 277 0.22 -2.79 18.33
C LEU A 277 -0.57 -1.77 19.17
N GLU A 278 -0.11 -0.52 19.23
CA GLU A 278 -0.82 0.57 19.90
C GLU A 278 -2.16 0.87 19.22
N ASP A 279 -2.22 0.89 17.90
CA ASP A 279 -3.45 1.07 17.13
C ASP A 279 -4.44 -0.08 17.35
N ILE A 280 -3.96 -1.33 17.38
CA ILE A 280 -4.77 -2.50 17.70
C ILE A 280 -5.33 -2.37 19.13
N ALA A 281 -4.49 -2.05 20.11
CA ALA A 281 -4.90 -1.89 21.50
C ALA A 281 -5.90 -0.74 21.71
N GLN A 282 -5.75 0.37 20.97
CA GLN A 282 -6.71 1.47 21.00
C GLN A 282 -8.06 1.06 20.40
N LYS A 283 -8.06 0.32 19.27
CA LYS A 283 -9.28 -0.20 18.67
C LYS A 283 -9.99 -1.22 19.57
N GLU A 284 -9.26 -2.08 20.26
CA GLU A 284 -9.82 -3.00 21.25
C GLU A 284 -10.46 -2.26 22.43
N LYS A 285 -9.80 -1.23 22.97
CA LYS A 285 -10.37 -0.38 24.04
C LYS A 285 -11.67 0.31 23.61
N ILE A 286 -11.73 0.81 22.38
CA ILE A 286 -12.93 1.41 21.80
C ILE A 286 -14.02 0.35 21.64
N SER A 287 -13.70 -0.83 21.11
CA SER A 287 -14.64 -1.96 20.95
C SER A 287 -15.18 -2.48 22.29
N LEU A 288 -14.38 -2.44 23.36
CA LEU A 288 -14.81 -2.85 24.71
C LEU A 288 -15.69 -1.77 25.36
N SER A 289 -15.38 -0.49 25.14
CA SER A 289 -16.20 0.63 25.63
C SER A 289 -17.57 0.73 24.93
N GLY A 290 -17.65 0.38 23.64
CA GLY A 290 -18.91 0.35 22.88
C GLY A 290 -19.83 -0.84 23.20
N ARG A 291 -19.32 -1.88 23.86
CA ARG A 291 -20.12 -3.06 24.26
C ARG A 291 -20.88 -2.85 25.58
N ALA A 292 -20.55 -1.81 26.34
CA ALA A 292 -21.20 -1.45 27.60
C ALA A 292 -22.58 -0.77 27.44
N SER A 293 -23.09 -0.65 26.21
CA SER A 293 -24.34 0.07 25.89
C SER A 293 -25.32 -0.73 25.04
N LEU A 294 -25.21 -2.06 25.01
CA LEU A 294 -26.26 -2.92 24.47
C LEU A 294 -27.21 -3.26 25.62
N PRO A 295 -28.49 -2.86 25.60
CA PRO A 295 -29.46 -3.34 26.58
C PRO A 295 -29.57 -4.86 26.46
N ASP A 296 -29.43 -5.56 27.58
CA ASP A 296 -29.70 -6.99 27.63
C ASP A 296 -31.14 -7.24 27.17
N LEU A 297 -31.29 -7.86 26.00
CA LEU A 297 -32.56 -8.42 25.57
C LEU A 297 -32.87 -9.58 26.52
N ILE A 298 -33.68 -9.30 27.55
CA ILE A 298 -34.34 -10.32 28.35
C ILE A 298 -35.16 -11.16 27.38
N ARG A 299 -34.63 -12.32 27.00
CA ARG A 299 -35.41 -13.36 26.32
C ARG A 299 -36.46 -13.87 27.32
N PRO A 300 -37.76 -13.77 27.04
CA PRO A 300 -38.75 -14.47 27.84
C PRO A 300 -38.51 -15.98 27.69
N GLU A 301 -38.40 -16.68 28.80
CA GLU A 301 -38.38 -18.14 28.82
C GLU A 301 -39.70 -18.69 28.29
N HIS A 302 -39.68 -19.26 27.09
CA HIS A 302 -40.69 -20.21 26.65
C HIS A 302 -40.04 -21.57 26.45
N GLN A 303 -40.29 -22.47 27.41
CA GLN A 303 -40.18 -23.91 27.20
C GLN A 303 -41.14 -24.32 26.09
N VAL A 304 -40.68 -24.96 25.00
CA VAL A 304 -41.28 -26.20 24.45
C VAL A 304 -40.25 -26.96 23.61
N SER A 305 -40.11 -28.24 23.96
CA SER A 305 -39.58 -29.41 23.24
C SER A 305 -39.72 -29.41 21.69
N ALA A 306 -38.62 -29.66 20.98
CA ALA A 306 -38.57 -30.52 19.78
C ALA A 306 -37.11 -30.82 19.36
N LYS A 307 -36.48 -31.80 20.01
CA LYS A 307 -35.31 -32.48 19.44
C LYS A 307 -35.82 -33.62 18.55
N GLN A 308 -35.83 -33.43 17.23
CA GLN A 308 -35.70 -34.47 16.19
C GLN A 308 -35.99 -33.83 14.82
N SER A 309 -34.99 -33.81 13.92
CA SER A 309 -35.15 -33.94 12.44
C SER A 309 -33.97 -33.43 11.60
N PHE A 310 -32.82 -33.01 12.15
CA PHE A 310 -31.69 -32.61 11.30
C PHE A 310 -30.76 -33.78 10.91
N ALA A 311 -30.74 -34.87 11.69
CA ALA A 311 -29.82 -35.98 11.48
C ALA A 311 -30.26 -36.99 10.40
N SER A 312 -31.55 -37.03 10.02
CA SER A 312 -32.07 -38.03 9.07
C SER A 312 -32.03 -37.61 7.60
N MET A 313 -31.53 -36.41 7.29
CA MET A 313 -31.36 -35.93 5.90
C MET A 313 -29.93 -36.11 5.37
N ILE A 314 -28.94 -36.39 6.23
CA ILE A 314 -27.53 -36.47 5.82
C ILE A 314 -27.14 -37.89 5.36
N ASP A 315 -27.85 -38.93 5.80
CA ASP A 315 -27.49 -40.34 5.53
C ASP A 315 -28.11 -40.92 4.23
N LYS A 316 -28.63 -40.11 3.32
CA LYS A 316 -29.31 -40.61 2.09
C LYS A 316 -28.71 -40.20 0.75
N GLU A 317 -27.57 -39.50 0.73
CA GLU A 317 -26.88 -39.12 -0.52
C GLU A 317 -25.40 -39.56 -0.57
N ILE A 318 -25.07 -40.69 0.07
CA ILE A 318 -23.79 -41.37 -0.15
C ILE A 318 -24.07 -42.85 -0.45
N SER A 319 -24.45 -43.15 -1.69
CA SER A 319 -24.33 -44.50 -2.28
C SER A 319 -24.40 -44.40 -3.81
N ASP A 320 -23.26 -44.68 -4.43
CA ASP A 320 -22.99 -45.17 -5.80
C ASP A 320 -23.53 -44.41 -7.03
N ASN A 321 -22.59 -43.83 -7.81
CA ASN A 321 -22.21 -44.40 -9.11
C ASN A 321 -20.90 -43.79 -9.64
N GLU A 322 -20.08 -44.66 -10.21
CA GLU A 322 -18.83 -44.40 -10.93
C GLU A 322 -19.09 -43.83 -12.35
N ASP A 323 -18.08 -43.11 -12.83
CA ASP A 323 -17.70 -42.80 -14.23
C ASP A 323 -18.21 -41.54 -14.97
N GLU A 324 -17.21 -40.91 -15.62
CA GLU A 324 -17.18 -39.91 -16.71
C GLU A 324 -17.21 -38.39 -16.42
N GLU A 325 -16.00 -37.81 -16.56
CA GLU A 325 -15.58 -36.58 -17.26
C GLU A 325 -16.41 -35.27 -17.28
N GLU A 326 -15.67 -34.20 -16.96
CA GLU A 326 -15.77 -32.82 -17.47
C GLU A 326 -16.95 -31.88 -17.06
N GLU A 327 -16.58 -30.61 -16.90
CA GLU A 327 -17.43 -29.42 -16.65
C GLU A 327 -17.98 -29.17 -15.22
N LEU A 328 -17.19 -28.47 -14.39
CA LEU A 328 -17.70 -27.82 -13.18
C LEU A 328 -17.46 -26.31 -13.21
N PHE A 329 -18.33 -25.54 -13.87
CA PHE A 329 -18.61 -24.12 -13.56
C PHE A 329 -19.87 -23.60 -14.27
N GLN A 330 -21.07 -24.04 -13.84
CA GLN A 330 -22.31 -23.27 -14.08
C GLN A 330 -23.31 -23.48 -12.94
N ILE A 331 -23.45 -22.50 -12.04
CA ILE A 331 -24.66 -22.35 -11.21
C ILE A 331 -25.49 -21.23 -11.83
N LYS A 332 -26.55 -21.61 -12.55
CA LYS A 332 -27.70 -20.77 -12.87
C LYS A 332 -28.96 -21.38 -12.27
N SER A 333 -29.64 -20.64 -11.42
CA SER A 333 -31.11 -20.65 -11.20
C SER A 333 -31.41 -19.45 -10.31
N LYS A 334 -32.06 -18.35 -10.74
CA LYS A 334 -33.41 -18.15 -11.31
C LYS A 334 -34.54 -18.46 -10.31
N ARG A 335 -35.10 -17.40 -9.69
CA ARG A 335 -36.54 -17.12 -9.42
C ARG A 335 -36.66 -15.76 -8.71
N LYS A 336 -37.30 -14.76 -9.37
CA LYS A 336 -38.67 -14.22 -9.20
C LYS A 336 -38.84 -13.41 -7.90
N HIS A 337 -38.80 -12.08 -7.98
CA HIS A 337 -39.90 -11.12 -8.24
C HIS A 337 -40.76 -10.90 -7.00
N ASP A 338 -40.57 -9.75 -6.36
CA ASP A 338 -41.62 -8.97 -5.70
C ASP A 338 -41.24 -7.49 -5.83
N GLU A 339 -42.18 -6.71 -6.36
CA GLU A 339 -42.12 -5.26 -6.56
C GLU A 339 -42.31 -4.54 -5.22
N ILE A 340 -41.44 -3.56 -4.92
CA ILE A 340 -41.86 -2.28 -4.31
C ILE A 340 -40.97 -1.18 -4.92
N ASP A 341 -41.65 -0.19 -5.48
CA ASP A 341 -41.18 1.06 -6.08
C ASP A 341 -40.38 1.93 -5.10
N ASP A 342 -39.40 2.67 -5.61
CA ASP A 342 -39.16 4.11 -5.33
C ASP A 342 -37.75 4.55 -5.80
N GLU A 343 -37.75 5.12 -7.02
CA GLU A 343 -37.08 6.35 -7.49
C GLU A 343 -35.58 6.66 -7.24
N GLN A 344 -34.88 6.92 -8.37
CA GLN A 344 -33.86 7.96 -8.63
C GLN A 344 -32.43 7.75 -8.03
N ASP A 345 -31.31 7.86 -8.73
CA ASP A 345 -30.94 8.52 -9.99
C ASP A 345 -29.80 7.75 -10.70
N GLU A 346 -29.93 7.58 -12.01
CA GLU A 346 -28.83 7.26 -12.92
C GLU A 346 -28.18 8.57 -13.40
N GLU A 347 -26.89 8.75 -13.13
CA GLU A 347 -26.05 9.64 -13.95
C GLU A 347 -24.81 8.86 -14.40
N GLU A 348 -24.90 8.35 -15.62
CA GLU A 348 -23.75 8.05 -16.46
C GLU A 348 -23.13 9.38 -16.91
N GLU A 349 -21.86 9.61 -16.58
CA GLU A 349 -21.04 10.61 -17.29
C GLU A 349 -19.85 9.92 -17.95
N ASN A 350 -19.98 9.75 -19.26
CA ASN A 350 -18.88 9.69 -20.21
C ASN A 350 -18.28 11.09 -20.33
N GLU A 351 -16.98 11.25 -20.11
CA GLU A 351 -16.25 12.39 -20.65
C GLU A 351 -15.01 11.90 -21.39
N SER A 352 -15.03 12.17 -22.69
CA SER A 352 -13.94 12.16 -23.64
C SER A 352 -12.97 13.31 -23.34
N GLU A 353 -11.68 12.99 -23.20
CA GLU A 353 -10.60 13.97 -23.12
C GLU A 353 -10.38 14.56 -24.53
N GLU A 354 -10.74 15.83 -24.74
CA GLU A 354 -10.30 16.62 -25.90
C GLU A 354 -9.03 17.39 -25.51
N GLU A 355 -7.98 17.22 -26.32
CA GLU A 355 -6.70 17.93 -26.25
C GLU A 355 -6.89 19.33 -26.87
N GLU A 356 -6.61 20.40 -26.10
CA GLU A 356 -6.44 21.74 -26.66
C GLU A 356 -4.94 22.04 -26.85
N GLU A 357 -4.55 22.19 -28.11
CA GLU A 357 -3.29 22.80 -28.56
C GLU A 357 -3.40 24.34 -28.38
N GLU A 358 -2.50 24.95 -27.60
CA GLU A 358 -2.32 26.41 -27.63
C GLU A 358 -1.16 26.76 -28.58
N GLU A 359 -1.48 27.55 -29.61
CA GLU A 359 -0.53 28.27 -30.45
C GLU A 359 -0.20 29.64 -29.82
N ASP A 360 1.10 29.92 -29.64
CA ASP A 360 1.64 31.21 -29.24
C ASP A 360 1.57 32.24 -30.40
N ALA A 361 1.14 33.47 -30.09
CA ALA A 361 1.48 34.65 -30.87
C ALA A 361 1.58 35.91 -29.97
N ASP A 362 2.82 36.38 -29.79
CA ASP A 362 3.18 37.73 -29.35
C ASP A 362 2.65 38.78 -30.36
N ASP A 363 2.18 39.95 -29.90
CA ASP A 363 2.98 41.20 -29.87
C ASP A 363 2.16 42.49 -29.56
N ASP A 364 2.70 43.26 -28.62
CA ASP A 364 2.83 44.73 -28.48
C ASP A 364 1.68 45.79 -28.35
N ASP A 365 1.84 46.56 -27.25
CA ASP A 365 1.91 48.04 -27.10
C ASP A 365 0.74 48.97 -26.62
N ILE A 366 0.81 49.30 -25.30
CA ILE A 366 0.70 50.60 -24.53
C ILE A 366 -0.57 51.53 -24.62
N PRO A 367 -0.72 52.56 -23.75
CA PRO A 367 -1.45 52.58 -22.46
C PRO A 367 -2.67 53.54 -22.43
N ARG A 368 -3.48 53.47 -21.36
CA ARG A 368 -4.15 54.65 -20.75
C ARG A 368 -4.71 54.34 -19.35
N THR A 369 -4.35 55.18 -18.37
CA THR A 369 -4.94 55.26 -17.02
C THR A 369 -5.98 56.41 -16.96
N PRO A 370 -6.58 56.75 -15.80
CA PRO A 370 -7.86 56.27 -15.27
C PRO A 370 -8.91 57.41 -15.18
N PRO A 371 -10.08 57.19 -14.54
CA PRO A 371 -10.43 58.11 -13.45
C PRO A 371 -11.15 57.47 -12.24
N ALA A 372 -11.41 58.35 -11.27
CA ALA A 372 -11.55 58.12 -9.84
C ALA A 372 -13.00 57.99 -9.30
N LYS A 373 -13.08 57.38 -8.10
CA LYS A 373 -13.91 57.70 -6.91
C LYS A 373 -15.42 57.96 -7.06
N LYS A 374 -16.24 57.17 -6.34
CA LYS A 374 -17.31 57.68 -5.47
C LYS A 374 -17.38 56.93 -4.12
N ARG A 375 -17.53 57.72 -3.04
CA ARG A 375 -17.77 57.32 -1.63
C ARG A 375 -19.24 57.61 -1.26
N LYS A 376 -19.66 57.00 -0.13
CA LYS A 376 -20.82 57.25 0.79
C LYS A 376 -22.02 56.32 0.56
N ALA A 377 -22.76 55.80 1.55
CA ALA A 377 -22.71 55.69 3.03
C ALA A 377 -23.87 54.72 3.41
N LYS A 378 -23.68 53.70 4.27
CA LYS A 378 -23.94 53.61 5.74
C LYS A 378 -25.43 53.39 6.15
N MET A 379 -25.73 52.20 6.71
CA MET A 379 -26.76 51.85 7.72
C MET A 379 -26.34 50.48 8.33
N SER A 380 -25.65 50.42 9.47
CA SER A 380 -26.13 50.23 10.85
C SER A 380 -26.94 48.93 11.12
N ASN A 381 -26.31 47.94 11.77
CA ASN A 381 -26.80 47.34 13.02
C ASN A 381 -25.87 46.22 13.52
N GLY A 382 -25.78 46.08 14.85
CA GLY A 382 -25.39 44.83 15.52
C GLY A 382 -24.01 44.80 16.16
N ASN A 383 -23.94 45.25 17.40
CA ASN A 383 -22.76 45.24 18.27
C ASN A 383 -22.61 43.85 18.94
N SER A 384 -21.49 43.15 18.73
CA SER A 384 -21.03 42.09 19.65
C SER A 384 -19.49 41.98 19.57
N SER A 385 -18.82 42.71 20.45
CA SER A 385 -17.36 42.71 20.61
C SER A 385 -16.87 41.35 21.08
N LYS A 386 -15.95 40.73 20.33
CA LYS A 386 -15.14 39.58 20.74
C LYS A 386 -14.12 40.03 21.79
N PRO A 387 -13.81 39.21 22.81
CA PRO A 387 -12.84 39.56 23.85
C PRO A 387 -11.42 39.63 23.26
N THR A 388 -10.66 40.63 23.69
CA THR A 388 -9.27 40.86 23.30
C THR A 388 -8.33 39.78 23.86
N THR A 389 -7.25 39.52 23.14
CA THR A 389 -6.23 38.47 23.40
C THR A 389 -5.64 38.47 24.81
N ASP A 390 -5.65 39.60 25.52
CA ASP A 390 -5.18 39.69 26.91
C ASP A 390 -6.13 39.05 27.94
N GLU A 391 -7.45 39.03 27.64
CA GLU A 391 -8.43 38.42 28.53
C GLU A 391 -8.32 36.88 28.46
N PHE A 392 -8.01 36.35 27.27
CA PHE A 392 -7.76 34.92 27.06
C PHE A 392 -6.49 34.44 27.78
N LEU A 393 -5.43 35.25 27.77
CA LEU A 393 -4.18 34.94 28.49
C LEU A 393 -4.38 34.94 30.01
N SER A 394 -5.22 35.82 30.54
CA SER A 394 -5.55 35.85 31.98
C SER A 394 -6.32 34.60 32.44
N ILE A 395 -7.22 34.07 31.59
CA ILE A 395 -8.01 32.87 31.85
C ILE A 395 -7.13 31.61 31.74
N VAL A 396 -6.22 31.57 30.76
CA VAL A 396 -5.26 30.46 30.60
C VAL A 396 -4.28 30.42 31.77
N LYS A 397 -3.80 31.57 32.26
CA LYS A 397 -2.91 31.65 33.42
C LYS A 397 -3.60 31.21 34.72
N LYS A 398 -4.86 31.63 34.96
CA LYS A 398 -5.68 31.14 36.08
C LYS A 398 -5.98 29.64 36.03
N LYS A 399 -6.13 29.05 34.83
CA LYS A 399 -6.29 27.58 34.67
C LYS A 399 -4.98 26.82 34.88
N PHE A 400 -3.83 27.42 34.54
CA PHE A 400 -2.52 26.79 34.72
C PHE A 400 -2.10 26.78 36.21
N ASP A 401 -2.36 27.85 36.95
CA ASP A 401 -2.05 27.93 38.39
C ASP A 401 -2.94 26.98 39.22
N ARG A 402 -4.24 26.84 38.88
CA ARG A 402 -5.12 25.84 39.52
C ARG A 402 -4.68 24.38 39.32
N ARG A 403 -4.01 24.06 38.21
CA ARG A 403 -3.45 22.72 37.98
C ARG A 403 -2.14 22.50 38.74
N LYS A 404 -1.37 23.55 39.01
CA LYS A 404 -0.13 23.45 39.78
C LYS A 404 -0.38 23.18 41.26
N ASP A 405 -1.48 23.69 41.80
CA ASP A 405 -1.90 23.43 43.18
C ASP A 405 -2.53 22.03 43.35
N GLN A 406 -3.19 21.48 42.32
CA GLN A 406 -3.73 20.10 42.33
C GLN A 406 -2.66 19.00 42.20
N VAL A 407 -1.47 19.33 41.67
CA VAL A 407 -0.38 18.35 41.49
C VAL A 407 0.56 18.31 42.72
N LYS A 408 0.44 19.25 43.66
CA LYS A 408 1.20 19.23 44.92
C LYS A 408 0.52 18.47 46.07
N THR A 409 -0.71 17.98 45.90
CA THR A 409 -1.46 17.25 46.93
C THR A 409 -1.53 15.74 46.71
N LEU A 410 -0.76 15.20 45.75
CA LEU A 410 -0.73 13.76 45.45
C LEU A 410 0.73 13.29 45.32
N SER A 411 1.43 13.26 46.45
CA SER A 411 2.56 12.34 46.65
C SER A 411 2.81 12.15 48.15
N VAL A 412 3.10 10.89 48.48
CA VAL A 412 3.51 10.30 49.76
C VAL A 412 2.35 9.71 50.58
N ASP A 413 2.48 8.40 50.80
CA ASP A 413 1.66 7.46 51.57
C ASP A 413 0.46 6.82 50.83
N ASP A 414 0.74 5.83 49.97
CA ASP A 414 0.22 4.46 50.09
C ASP A 414 0.62 3.60 48.87
N PHE A 415 1.32 2.48 49.19
CA PHE A 415 1.81 1.38 48.35
C PHE A 415 3.06 1.57 47.48
#